data_AF-A0A928R6L7-F1
#
_entry.id   AF-A0A928R6L7-F1
#
_cell.length_a   1.000
_cell.length_b   1.000
_cell.length_c   1.000
_cell.angle_alpha   90.00
_cell.angle_beta   90.00
_cell.angle_gamma   90.00
#
_symmetry.space_group_name_H-M   'P 1'
#
loop_
_entity.id
_entity.type
_entity.pdbx_description
1 polymer ?
#
loop_
_entity_poly.entity_id
_entity_poly.type
_entity_poly.pdbx_seq_one_letter_code
_entity_poly.pdbx_strand_id
1 'polypeptide(L)' 'MMSHYLMLKRNLIYTAITRAKKKVILIGEKRALMAGIHKNDSSKRNTLLSERIKKYIEVEKENVS' A
#
# COMPACT_ATOMS: atom_id res chain seq x y z
N MET A 1 -13.26 19.56 11.09
CA MET A 1 -13.07 18.16 11.55
C MET A 1 -13.01 17.26 10.32
N MET A 2 -12.18 16.20 10.34
CA MET A 2 -11.67 15.41 9.18
C MET A 2 -10.37 15.93 8.52
N SER A 3 -9.44 16.50 9.28
CA SER A 3 -8.10 16.73 8.73
C SER A 3 -7.47 15.38 8.36
N HIS A 4 -6.97 15.25 7.14
CA HIS A 4 -6.25 14.07 6.61
C HIS A 4 -7.07 12.80 6.36
N TYR A 5 -8.41 12.84 6.31
CA TYR A 5 -9.24 11.65 6.03
C TYR A 5 -8.84 10.91 4.74
N LEU A 6 -8.45 11.64 3.68
CA LEU A 6 -7.96 11.07 2.43
C LEU A 6 -6.68 10.24 2.61
N MET A 7 -5.84 10.61 3.57
CA MET A 7 -4.56 9.98 3.88
C MET A 7 -4.67 8.86 4.92
N LEU A 8 -5.84 8.64 5.53
CA LEU A 8 -6.09 7.49 6.41
C LEU A 8 -6.12 6.20 5.58
N LYS A 9 -4.95 5.68 5.24
CA LYS A 9 -4.73 4.46 4.46
C LYS A 9 -3.74 3.56 5.18
N ARG A 10 -3.94 2.24 5.06
CA ARG A 10 -3.10 1.24 5.71
C ARG A 10 -1.62 1.38 5.35
N ASN A 11 -1.31 1.63 4.08
CA ASN A 11 0.07 1.77 3.60
C ASN A 11 0.79 2.98 4.22
N LEU A 12 0.08 4.09 4.45
CA LEU A 12 0.65 5.27 5.12
C LEU A 12 0.94 4.99 6.60
N ILE A 13 0.00 4.33 7.30
CA ILE A 13 0.18 3.95 8.71
C ILE A 13 1.35 2.97 8.85
N TYR A 14 1.41 1.94 8.00
CA TYR A 14 2.51 0.98 7.96
C TYR A 14 3.86 1.67 7.76
N THR A 15 3.94 2.62 6.82
CA THR A 15 5.17 3.37 6.55
C THR A 15 5.55 4.31 7.69
N ALA A 16 4.58 4.89 8.40
CA ALA A 16 4.86 5.73 9.57
C ALA A 16 5.43 4.91 10.73
N ILE A 17 4.84 3.74 11.01
CA ILE A 17 5.28 2.83 12.08
C ILE A 17 6.66 2.26 11.79
N THR A 18 6.89 1.75 10.58
CA THR A 18 8.16 1.07 10.23
C THR A 18 9.35 2.02 10.08
N ARG A 19 9.12 3.35 10.01
CA ARG A 19 10.19 4.36 10.03
C ARG A 19 10.88 4.50 11.39
N ALA A 20 10.24 4.08 12.50
CA ALA A 20 10.83 4.19 13.82
C ALA A 20 11.74 3.00 14.15
N LYS A 21 12.94 3.27 14.68
CA LYS A 21 13.93 2.22 14.99
C LYS A 21 13.74 1.53 16.34
N LYS A 22 13.14 2.20 17.32
CA LYS A 22 13.08 1.72 18.72
C LYS A 22 11.73 1.93 19.40
N LYS A 23 11.04 3.04 19.12
CA LYS A 23 9.78 3.39 19.78
C LYS A 23 8.87 4.17 18.84
N VAL A 24 7.57 3.88 18.91
CA VAL A 24 6.50 4.61 18.22
C VAL A 24 5.50 5.09 19.26
N ILE A 25 5.08 6.35 19.17
CA ILE A 25 3.98 6.91 19.96
C ILE A 25 2.96 7.47 18.97
N LEU A 26 1.74 6.94 19.02
CA LEU A 26 0.64 7.38 18.17
C LEU A 26 -0.20 8.43 18.92
N ILE A 27 -0.39 9.58 18.29
CA ILE A 27 -1.16 10.71 18.86
C ILE A 27 -2.36 10.96 17.95
N GLY A 28 -3.56 10.99 18.53
CA GLY A 28 -4.80 11.29 17.82
C GLY A 28 -5.96 10.36 18.20
N GLU A 29 -6.98 10.33 17.36
CA GLU A 29 -8.21 9.58 17.62
C GLU A 29 -8.08 8.10 17.26
N LYS A 30 -8.47 7.22 18.20
CA LYS A 30 -8.52 5.76 17.95
C LYS A 30 -9.38 5.40 16.75
N ARG A 31 -10.50 6.11 16.52
CA ARG A 31 -11.41 5.87 15.39
C ARG A 31 -10.73 6.15 14.05
N ALA A 32 -9.92 7.21 13.94
CA ALA A 32 -9.17 7.54 12.74
C ALA A 32 -8.12 6.48 12.40
N LEU A 33 -7.40 5.98 13.42
CA LEU A 33 -6.46 4.87 13.26
C LEU A 33 -7.17 3.61 12.75
N MET A 34 -8.29 3.24 13.38
CA MET A 34 -9.07 2.07 12.96
C MET A 34 -9.61 2.22 11.54
N ALA A 35 -10.10 3.40 11.16
CA ALA A 35 -10.55 3.67 9.80
C ALA A 35 -9.42 3.47 8.78
N GLY A 36 -8.22 3.99 9.05
CA GLY A 36 -7.07 3.83 8.17
C GLY A 36 -6.55 2.38 8.08
N ILE A 37 -6.59 1.62 9.18
CA ILE A 37 -6.21 0.20 9.19
C ILE A 37 -7.17 -0.65 8.35
N HIS A 38 -8.47 -0.41 8.46
CA HIS A 38 -9.50 -1.17 7.70
C HIS A 38 -9.59 -0.75 6.23
N LYS A 39 -9.05 0.41 5.86
CA LYS A 39 -9.02 0.86 4.47
C LYS A 39 -8.04 0.03 3.65
N ASN A 40 -8.58 -1.02 3.04
CA ASN A 40 -7.91 -1.92 2.09
C ASN A 40 -7.81 -1.35 0.67
N ASP A 41 -8.29 -0.13 0.46
CA ASP A 41 -8.25 0.52 -0.84
C ASP A 41 -6.85 1.07 -1.12
N SER A 42 -5.92 0.14 -1.36
CA SER A 42 -4.74 0.44 -2.18
C SER A 42 -5.27 0.69 -3.58
N SER A 43 -5.74 1.91 -3.81
CA SER A 43 -6.29 2.40 -5.07
C SER A 43 -5.65 1.67 -6.24
N LYS A 44 -6.45 0.93 -7.01
CA LYS A 44 -5.98 0.15 -8.16
C LYS A 44 -5.04 1.03 -8.98
N ARG A 45 -3.75 0.71 -8.99
CA ARG A 45 -2.78 1.51 -9.73
C ARG A 45 -2.94 1.17 -11.21
N ASN A 46 -3.29 2.15 -12.02
CA ASN A 46 -3.41 1.98 -13.46
C ASN A 46 -1.99 1.91 -14.07
N THR A 47 -1.39 0.72 -14.06
CA THR A 47 -0.04 0.48 -14.59
C THR A 47 -0.04 -0.80 -15.43
N LEU A 48 0.71 -0.81 -16.54
CA LEU A 48 0.86 -1.99 -17.39
C LEU A 48 2.07 -2.86 -17.05
N LEU A 49 2.84 -2.53 -16.01
CA LEU A 49 4.09 -3.22 -15.70
C LEU A 49 3.89 -4.72 -15.42
N SER A 50 2.85 -5.08 -14.65
CA SER A 50 2.53 -6.48 -14.37
C SER A 50 2.27 -7.27 -15.65
N GLU A 51 1.47 -6.71 -16.56
CA GLU A 51 1.11 -7.39 -17.81
C GLU A 51 2.30 -7.49 -18.76
N ARG A 52 3.15 -6.44 -18.81
CA ARG A 52 4.39 -6.48 -19.59
C ARG A 52 5.32 -7.59 -19.10
N ILE A 53 5.53 -7.72 -17.79
CA ILE A 53 6.39 -8.76 -17.21
C ILE A 53 5.86 -10.16 -17.53
N LYS A 54 4.55 -10.40 -17.38
CA LYS A 54 3.95 -11.71 -17.73
C LYS A 54 4.17 -12.07 -19.20
N LYS A 55 3.94 -11.12 -20.11
CA LYS A 55 4.15 -11.33 -21.55
C LYS A 55 5.60 -11.70 -21.87
N TYR A 56 6.59 -11.06 -21.23
CA TYR A 56 8.00 -11.42 -21.42
C TYR A 56 8.30 -12.84 -20.95
N ILE A 57 7.75 -13.27 -19.82
CA ILE A 57 7.94 -14.63 -19.28
C ILE A 57 7.29 -15.69 -20.18
N GLU A 58 6.13 -15.39 -20.78
CA GLU A 58 5.45 -16.30 -21.71
C GLU A 58 6.28 -16.52 -22.99
N VAL A 59 6.76 -15.43 -23.60
CA VAL A 59 7.63 -15.50 -24.78
C VAL A 59 8.92 -16.27 -24.48
N GLU A 60 9.53 -16.09 -23.30
CA GLU A 60 10.74 -16.82 -22.92
C GLU A 60 10.50 -18.35 -22.80
N LYS A 61 9.34 -18.76 -22.26
CA LYS A 61 8.98 -20.18 -22.15
C LYS A 61 8.77 -20.85 -23.50
N GLU A 62 8.19 -20.12 -24.46
CA GLU A 62 8.00 -20.59 -25.84
C GLU A 62 9.33 -20.71 -26.59
N ASN A 63 10.32 -19.87 -26.30
CA ASN A 63 11.65 -19.94 -26.94
C ASN A 63 12.58 -21.03 -26.37
N VAL A 64 12.27 -21.54 -25.18
CA VAL A 64 13.07 -22.59 -24.49
C VAL A 64 12.46 -23.99 -24.68
N SER A 65 11.25 -24.08 -25.25
CA SER A 65 10.57 -25.34 -25.61
C SER A 65 10.85 -25.71 -27.07
#